data_AF-B9JW89-F1
#
_entry.id   AF-B9JW89-F1
#
_cell.length_a   1.000
_cell.length_b   1.000
_cell.length_c   1.000
_cell.angle_alpha   90.00
_cell.angle_beta   90.00
_cell.angle_gamma   90.00
#
_symmetry.space_group_name_H-M   'P 1'
#
loop_
_entity.id
_entity.type
_entity.pdbx_description
1 polymer ?
#
loop_
_entity_poly.entity_id
_entity_poly.type
_entity_poly.pdbx_seq_one_letter_code
_entity_poly.pdbx_strand_id
1 'polypeptide(L)'
;MKFWKLFKHALKLTFNNWFAAIKITAPFIAIALSLKALTIGYAGFVTVENDAILRTMLIVSELYGFVSYLWIAVAWHRFILIDEYPRLVPRFHGARIVSYFLKGLLIGLLVIMVAIPIVLFNLIARDIRFLDLFFILLSFVATFGLITMATRLSTLLPSAALGTSMTIREAWDATRAENLACLGVAVMLYVIAVPVLVTTYLLRDGPIVLSILWETISSAFLMMISLSVITTLYGHYIEKRPIGSGTQTVP
;
A
#
# COMPACT_ATOMS: atom_id res chain seq x y z
N MET A 1 -7.34 -16.59 -15.75
CA MET A 1 -8.12 -15.35 -15.52
C MET A 1 -7.19 -14.14 -15.54
N LYS A 2 -7.65 -12.95 -15.96
CA LYS A 2 -6.79 -11.76 -16.17
C LYS A 2 -6.15 -11.22 -14.88
N PHE A 3 -6.90 -11.16 -13.77
CA PHE A 3 -6.36 -10.72 -12.48
C PHE A 3 -5.14 -11.54 -12.04
N TRP A 4 -5.15 -12.86 -12.27
CA TRP A 4 -4.03 -13.72 -11.92
C TRP A 4 -2.78 -13.40 -12.73
N LYS A 5 -2.93 -13.07 -14.04
CA LYS A 5 -1.81 -12.65 -14.88
C LYS A 5 -1.21 -11.33 -14.38
N LEU A 6 -2.05 -10.36 -14.01
CA LEU A 6 -1.62 -9.08 -13.43
C LEU A 6 -0.89 -9.28 -12.10
N PHE A 7 -1.48 -10.04 -11.18
CA PHE A 7 -0.89 -10.30 -9.87
C PHE A 7 0.43 -11.08 -9.99
N LYS A 8 0.46 -12.13 -10.81
CA LYS A 8 1.70 -12.89 -11.09
C LYS A 8 2.78 -12.01 -11.73
N HIS A 9 2.40 -11.09 -12.62
CA HIS A 9 3.34 -10.13 -13.18
C HIS A 9 3.89 -9.18 -12.12
N ALA A 10 3.04 -8.65 -11.22
CA ALA A 10 3.48 -7.81 -10.11
C ALA A 10 4.43 -8.54 -9.14
N LEU A 11 4.16 -9.81 -8.82
CA LEU A 11 5.08 -10.62 -8.01
C LEU A 11 6.42 -10.81 -8.73
N LYS A 12 6.40 -11.20 -10.01
CA LYS A 12 7.61 -11.33 -10.82
C LYS A 12 8.40 -10.03 -10.88
N LEU A 13 7.71 -8.89 -11.00
CA LEU A 13 8.32 -7.56 -11.01
C LEU A 13 9.12 -7.30 -9.73
N THR A 14 8.54 -7.59 -8.55
CA THR A 14 9.25 -7.45 -7.27
C THR A 14 10.40 -8.45 -7.14
N PHE A 15 10.17 -9.74 -7.44
CA PHE A 15 11.17 -10.78 -7.22
C PHE A 15 12.31 -10.75 -8.23
N ASN A 16 12.05 -10.41 -9.50
CA ASN A 16 13.12 -10.26 -10.49
C ASN A 16 14.01 -9.04 -10.18
N ASN A 17 13.45 -8.04 -9.51
CA ASN A 17 14.17 -6.82 -9.12
C ASN A 17 14.41 -6.74 -7.60
N TRP A 18 14.56 -7.89 -6.94
CA TRP A 18 14.68 -7.96 -5.47
C TRP A 18 15.85 -7.14 -4.93
N PHE A 19 16.97 -7.10 -5.65
CA PHE A 19 18.14 -6.31 -5.25
C PHE A 19 17.83 -4.80 -5.27
N ALA A 20 17.14 -4.33 -6.31
CA ALA A 20 16.67 -2.95 -6.39
C ALA A 20 15.64 -2.65 -5.29
N ALA A 21 14.72 -3.58 -5.02
CA ALA A 21 13.75 -3.45 -3.92
C ALA A 21 14.46 -3.25 -2.57
N ILE A 22 15.42 -4.13 -2.22
CA ILE A 22 16.22 -4.00 -1.00
C ILE A 22 16.99 -2.68 -0.99
N LYS A 23 17.63 -2.30 -2.08
CA LYS A 23 18.41 -1.05 -2.15
C LYS A 23 17.53 0.18 -1.95
N ILE A 24 16.27 0.13 -2.38
CA ILE A 24 15.29 1.20 -2.17
C ILE A 24 14.79 1.23 -0.73
N THR A 25 14.52 0.08 -0.11
CA THR A 25 13.83 0.00 1.19
C THR A 25 14.76 -0.09 2.40
N ALA A 26 15.90 -0.77 2.28
CA ALA A 26 16.82 -1.07 3.38
C ALA A 26 17.27 0.16 4.20
N PRO A 27 17.69 1.30 3.60
CA PRO A 27 18.09 2.46 4.42
C PRO A 27 16.94 2.95 5.31
N PHE A 28 15.70 2.88 4.83
CA PHE A 28 14.54 3.31 5.61
C PHE A 28 14.17 2.31 6.69
N ILE A 29 14.23 1.00 6.38
CA ILE A 29 13.99 -0.06 7.36
C ILE A 29 15.01 0.01 8.50
N ALA A 30 16.29 0.24 8.20
CA ALA A 30 17.34 0.33 9.23
C ALA A 30 17.10 1.48 10.22
N ILE A 31 16.68 2.65 9.72
CA ILE A 31 16.34 3.79 10.57
C ILE A 31 15.04 3.52 11.33
N ALA A 32 14.02 2.97 10.69
CA ALA A 32 12.75 2.63 11.35
C ALA A 32 12.96 1.64 12.51
N LEU A 33 13.78 0.61 12.31
CA LEU A 33 14.15 -0.34 13.37
C LEU A 33 14.92 0.35 14.50
N SER A 34 15.85 1.25 14.17
CA SER A 34 16.58 2.03 15.18
C SER A 34 15.63 2.91 16.01
N LEU A 35 14.68 3.60 15.37
CA LEU A 35 13.69 4.44 16.05
C LEU A 35 12.76 3.61 16.95
N LYS A 36 12.28 2.47 16.47
CA LYS A 36 11.46 1.54 17.27
C LYS A 36 12.25 0.99 18.46
N ALA A 37 13.50 0.59 18.26
CA ALA A 37 14.36 0.09 19.32
C ALA A 37 14.63 1.16 20.40
N LEU A 38 14.91 2.40 20.00
CA LEU A 38 15.08 3.52 20.93
C LEU A 38 13.79 3.80 21.71
N THR A 39 12.64 3.81 21.03
CA THR A 39 11.33 4.06 21.66
C THR A 39 11.01 3.00 22.70
N ILE A 40 11.25 1.73 22.40
CA ILE A 40 10.99 0.61 23.31
C ILE A 40 11.99 0.58 24.45
N GLY A 41 13.27 0.83 24.17
CA GLY A 41 14.30 0.98 25.19
C GLY A 41 13.92 2.07 26.19
N TYR A 42 13.49 3.25 25.70
CA TYR A 42 13.04 4.35 26.53
C TYR A 42 11.78 4.00 27.33
N ALA A 43 10.78 3.37 26.71
CA ALA A 43 9.55 2.93 27.38
C ALA A 43 9.82 2.01 28.57
N GLY A 44 10.87 1.19 28.53
CA GLY A 44 11.26 0.32 29.65
C GLY A 44 11.76 1.06 30.91
N PHE A 45 12.14 2.34 30.80
CA PHE A 45 12.63 3.15 31.93
C PHE A 45 11.57 4.09 32.51
N VAL A 46 10.43 4.23 31.85
CA VAL A 46 9.40 5.20 32.22
C VAL A 46 8.22 4.46 32.83
N THR A 47 7.79 4.91 34.01
CA THR A 47 6.63 4.35 34.72
C THR A 47 5.35 5.15 34.51
N VAL A 48 5.45 6.32 33.87
CA VAL A 48 4.33 7.26 33.67
C VAL A 48 3.70 7.02 32.30
N GLU A 49 2.42 6.67 32.30
CA GLU A 49 1.62 6.38 31.10
C GLU A 49 1.49 7.58 30.13
N ASN A 50 1.67 8.80 30.63
CA ASN A 50 1.59 10.05 29.85
C ASN A 50 2.94 10.78 29.75
N ASP A 51 4.00 10.05 29.48
CA ASP A 51 5.31 10.65 29.24
C ASP A 51 5.38 11.37 27.89
N ALA A 52 5.74 12.66 27.93
CA ALA A 52 5.77 13.52 26.76
C ALA A 52 6.88 13.12 25.76
N ILE A 53 8.01 12.59 26.26
CA ILE A 53 9.14 12.18 25.42
C ILE A 53 8.77 10.91 24.66
N LEU A 54 8.20 9.91 25.34
CA LEU A 54 7.74 8.67 24.71
C LEU A 54 6.71 8.95 23.62
N ARG A 55 5.71 9.81 23.89
CA ARG A 55 4.73 10.24 22.88
C ARG A 55 5.38 10.92 21.69
N THR A 56 6.38 11.77 21.94
CA THR A 56 7.13 12.46 20.87
C THR A 56 7.91 11.45 20.03
N MET A 57 8.57 10.47 20.64
CA MET A 57 9.29 9.40 19.94
C MET A 57 8.37 8.55 19.06
N LEU A 58 7.18 8.21 19.56
CA LEU A 58 6.15 7.50 18.78
C LEU A 58 5.71 8.33 17.56
N ILE A 59 5.38 9.60 17.76
CA ILE A 59 4.98 10.51 16.65
C ILE A 59 6.10 10.63 15.62
N VAL A 60 7.35 10.78 16.06
CA VAL A 60 8.51 10.87 15.15
C VAL A 60 8.70 9.57 14.37
N SER A 61 8.52 8.41 15.01
CA SER A 61 8.62 7.09 14.36
C SER A 61 7.55 6.90 13.29
N GLU A 62 6.30 7.27 13.58
CA GLU A 62 5.19 7.19 12.62
C GLU A 62 5.36 8.19 11.47
N LEU A 63 5.75 9.42 11.77
CA LEU A 63 6.02 10.43 10.74
C LEU A 63 7.17 9.99 9.83
N TYR A 64 8.22 9.41 10.40
CA TYR A 64 9.32 8.84 9.63
C TYR A 64 8.84 7.70 8.72
N GLY A 65 8.06 6.75 9.26
CA GLY A 65 7.48 5.65 8.49
C GLY A 65 6.62 6.14 7.33
N PHE A 66 5.77 7.13 7.58
CA PHE A 66 4.91 7.75 6.58
C PHE A 66 5.70 8.43 5.45
N VAL A 67 6.68 9.27 5.78
CA VAL A 67 7.53 9.93 4.77
C VAL A 67 8.35 8.90 3.98
N SER A 68 8.88 7.88 4.67
CA SER A 68 9.63 6.79 4.05
C SER A 68 8.78 6.01 3.05
N TYR A 69 7.53 5.69 3.41
CA TYR A 69 6.59 5.03 2.50
C TYR A 69 6.41 5.81 1.19
N LEU A 70 6.16 7.12 1.27
CA LEU A 70 5.96 7.95 0.09
C LEU A 70 7.23 8.03 -0.77
N TRP A 71 8.40 8.14 -0.12
CA TRP A 71 9.68 8.17 -0.82
C TRP A 71 9.94 6.85 -1.54
N ILE A 72 9.77 5.71 -0.86
CA ILE A 72 9.92 4.38 -1.42
C ILE A 72 8.95 4.16 -2.58
N ALA A 73 7.69 4.56 -2.44
CA ALA A 73 6.68 4.43 -3.49
C ALA A 73 7.09 5.17 -4.77
N VAL A 74 7.48 6.45 -4.64
CA VAL A 74 7.93 7.24 -5.79
C VAL A 74 9.20 6.65 -6.41
N ALA A 75 10.17 6.23 -5.58
CA ALA A 75 11.39 5.59 -6.07
C ALA A 75 11.10 4.30 -6.84
N TRP A 76 10.23 3.44 -6.31
CA TRP A 76 9.86 2.17 -6.94
C TRP A 76 9.16 2.37 -8.28
N HIS A 77 8.16 3.25 -8.33
CA HIS A 77 7.44 3.53 -9.58
C HIS A 77 8.38 4.08 -10.66
N ARG A 78 9.30 4.98 -10.30
CA ARG A 78 10.26 5.57 -11.25
C ARG A 78 11.30 4.56 -11.70
N PHE A 79 11.80 3.73 -10.79
CA PHE A 79 12.71 2.64 -11.13
C PHE A 79 12.10 1.70 -12.17
N ILE A 80 10.87 1.22 -11.94
CA ILE A 80 10.24 0.26 -12.87
C ILE A 80 9.80 0.89 -14.18
N LEU A 81 9.26 2.11 -14.15
CA LEU A 81 8.60 2.69 -15.32
C LEU A 81 9.54 3.48 -16.21
N ILE A 82 10.60 4.09 -15.67
CA ILE A 82 11.53 4.94 -16.41
C ILE A 82 13.00 4.63 -16.11
N ASP A 83 13.29 3.45 -15.56
CA ASP A 83 14.64 2.94 -15.31
C ASP A 83 15.51 3.87 -14.44
N GLU A 84 14.89 4.57 -13.47
CA GLU A 84 15.66 5.34 -12.49
C GLU A 84 16.28 4.42 -11.44
N TYR A 85 17.49 3.95 -11.72
CA TYR A 85 18.20 3.01 -10.86
C TYR A 85 18.47 3.55 -9.45
N PRO A 86 18.26 2.72 -8.41
CA PRO A 86 18.46 3.13 -7.04
C PRO A 86 19.93 3.39 -6.71
N ARG A 87 20.18 4.52 -6.05
CA ARG A 87 21.43 4.82 -5.33
C ARG A 87 21.37 4.23 -3.91
N LEU A 88 22.41 4.42 -3.09
CA LEU A 88 22.43 3.93 -1.70
C LEU A 88 21.20 4.42 -0.90
N VAL A 89 20.83 5.68 -1.09
CA VAL A 89 19.55 6.25 -0.69
C VAL A 89 18.83 6.69 -1.97
N PRO A 90 17.54 6.37 -2.17
CA PRO A 90 16.82 6.79 -3.36
C PRO A 90 16.85 8.32 -3.53
N ARG A 91 16.91 8.79 -4.78
CA ARG A 91 16.92 10.23 -5.07
C ARG A 91 15.64 10.87 -4.54
N PHE A 92 15.78 11.98 -3.80
CA PHE A 92 14.64 12.71 -3.28
C PHE A 92 13.95 13.51 -4.39
N HIS A 93 12.66 13.23 -4.60
CA HIS A 93 11.82 13.94 -5.57
C HIS A 93 10.67 14.66 -4.86
N GLY A 94 10.98 15.68 -4.06
CA GLY A 94 10.01 16.34 -3.17
C GLY A 94 8.69 16.71 -3.85
N ALA A 95 8.73 17.35 -5.02
CA ALA A 95 7.52 17.70 -5.77
C ALA A 95 6.69 16.47 -6.20
N ARG A 96 7.34 15.36 -6.59
CA ARG A 96 6.67 14.11 -6.96
C ARG A 96 6.11 13.40 -5.73
N ILE A 97 6.83 13.41 -4.60
CA ILE A 97 6.39 12.85 -3.31
C ILE A 97 5.13 13.58 -2.82
N VAL A 98 5.11 14.91 -2.87
CA VAL A 98 3.93 15.70 -2.52
C VAL A 98 2.78 15.42 -3.48
N SER A 99 3.02 15.39 -4.80
CA SER A 99 1.99 15.06 -5.78
C SER A 99 1.40 13.65 -5.55
N TYR A 100 2.26 12.67 -5.25
CA TYR A 100 1.86 11.31 -4.92
C TYR A 100 0.98 11.28 -3.67
N PHE A 101 1.41 11.97 -2.61
CA PHE A 101 0.61 12.11 -1.39
C PHE A 101 -0.75 12.75 -1.66
N LEU A 102 -0.80 13.87 -2.38
CA LEU A 102 -2.05 14.58 -2.67
C LEU A 102 -3.00 13.74 -3.53
N LYS A 103 -2.50 12.95 -4.48
CA LYS A 103 -3.32 12.01 -5.26
C LYS A 103 -3.81 10.86 -4.39
N GLY A 104 -2.96 10.32 -3.51
CA GLY A 104 -3.37 9.31 -2.52
C GLY A 104 -4.44 9.83 -1.57
N LEU A 105 -4.27 11.05 -1.07
CA LEU A 105 -5.24 11.74 -0.22
C LEU A 105 -6.57 11.94 -0.95
N LEU A 106 -6.55 12.40 -2.20
CA LEU A 106 -7.74 12.54 -3.04
C LEU A 106 -8.47 11.20 -3.21
N ILE A 107 -7.74 10.11 -3.48
CA ILE A 107 -8.33 8.77 -3.59
C ILE A 107 -8.96 8.36 -2.25
N GLY A 108 -8.24 8.56 -1.13
CA GLY A 108 -8.74 8.27 0.21
C GLY A 108 -10.02 9.04 0.54
N LEU A 109 -10.06 10.34 0.24
CA LEU A 109 -11.23 11.19 0.43
C LEU A 109 -12.42 10.71 -0.41
N LEU A 110 -12.20 10.31 -1.67
CA LEU A 110 -13.26 9.76 -2.52
C LEU A 110 -13.79 8.43 -1.98
N VAL A 111 -12.91 7.55 -1.51
CA VAL A 111 -13.29 6.27 -0.87
C VAL A 111 -14.11 6.53 0.39
N ILE A 112 -13.66 7.44 1.25
CA ILE A 112 -14.38 7.81 2.49
C ILE A 112 -15.74 8.43 2.17
N MET A 113 -15.81 9.34 1.20
CA MET A 113 -17.05 9.98 0.77
C MET A 113 -18.09 8.94 0.34
N VAL A 114 -17.69 7.90 -0.39
CA VAL A 114 -18.58 6.80 -0.80
C VAL A 114 -18.87 5.85 0.37
N ALA A 115 -17.92 5.63 1.28
CA ALA A 115 -18.06 4.76 2.43
C ALA A 115 -18.99 5.31 3.52
N ILE A 116 -19.05 6.63 3.73
CA ILE A 116 -19.85 7.26 4.79
C ILE A 116 -21.34 6.86 4.73
N PRO A 117 -22.05 6.99 3.59
CA PRO A 117 -23.44 6.54 3.50
C PRO A 117 -23.63 5.07 3.87
N ILE A 118 -22.69 4.21 3.47
CA ILE A 118 -22.74 2.76 3.77
C ILE A 118 -22.61 2.54 5.28
N VAL A 119 -21.64 3.20 5.92
CA VAL A 119 -21.43 3.09 7.37
C VAL A 119 -22.63 3.65 8.14
N LEU A 120 -23.12 4.84 7.79
CA LEU A 120 -24.30 5.44 8.43
C LEU A 120 -25.54 4.56 8.28
N PHE A 121 -25.75 4.01 7.09
CA PHE A 121 -26.85 3.09 6.84
C PHE A 121 -26.74 1.84 7.74
N ASN A 122 -25.56 1.22 7.84
CA ASN A 122 -25.33 0.07 8.73
C ASN A 122 -25.54 0.42 10.22
N LEU A 123 -25.15 1.62 10.66
CA LEU A 123 -25.34 2.06 12.04
C LEU A 123 -26.82 2.23 12.40
N ILE A 124 -27.64 2.76 11.49
CA ILE A 124 -29.08 2.93 11.68
C ILE A 124 -29.80 1.57 11.61
N ALA A 125 -29.33 0.70 10.73
CA ALA A 125 -29.89 -0.62 10.45
C ALA A 125 -29.68 -1.68 11.55
N ARG A 126 -28.70 -1.47 12.45
CA ARG A 126 -28.18 -2.50 13.37
C ARG A 126 -29.22 -3.16 14.28
N ASP A 127 -30.32 -2.46 14.59
CA ASP A 127 -31.33 -2.91 15.55
C ASP A 127 -32.50 -3.66 14.87
N ILE A 128 -32.46 -3.81 13.54
CA ILE A 128 -33.52 -4.45 12.74
C ILE A 128 -33.16 -5.90 12.40
N ARG A 129 -33.34 -6.81 13.37
CA ARG A 129 -32.93 -8.24 13.31
C ARG A 129 -33.41 -9.03 12.08
N PHE A 130 -34.57 -8.68 11.51
CA PHE A 130 -35.11 -9.40 10.35
C PHE A 130 -34.39 -9.08 9.03
N LEU A 131 -33.48 -8.09 9.02
CA LEU A 131 -32.75 -7.64 7.84
C LEU A 131 -31.24 -7.94 7.91
N ASP A 132 -30.76 -8.67 8.94
CA ASP A 132 -29.34 -8.92 9.18
C ASP A 132 -28.62 -9.50 7.96
N LEU A 133 -29.20 -10.51 7.29
CA LEU A 133 -28.61 -11.09 6.09
C LEU A 133 -28.55 -10.08 4.93
N PHE A 134 -29.58 -9.26 4.76
CA PHE A 134 -29.61 -8.21 3.74
C PHE A 134 -28.51 -7.18 3.98
N PHE A 135 -28.32 -6.73 5.22
CA PHE A 135 -27.28 -5.76 5.58
C PHE A 135 -25.87 -6.33 5.43
N ILE A 136 -25.66 -7.60 5.78
CA ILE A 136 -24.38 -8.28 5.55
C ILE A 136 -24.08 -8.31 4.05
N LEU A 137 -25.04 -8.72 3.22
CA LEU A 137 -24.85 -8.78 1.76
C LEU A 137 -24.61 -7.39 1.16
N LEU A 138 -25.35 -6.37 1.60
CA LEU A 138 -25.15 -5.00 1.14
C LEU A 138 -23.75 -4.47 1.51
N SER A 139 -23.33 -4.68 2.76
CA SER A 139 -22.00 -4.30 3.24
C SER A 139 -20.91 -5.01 2.47
N PHE A 140 -21.10 -6.30 2.19
CA PHE A 140 -20.20 -7.08 1.36
C PHE A 140 -20.08 -6.41 -0.03
N VAL A 141 -21.18 -6.29 -0.78
CA VAL A 141 -21.20 -5.67 -2.13
C VAL A 141 -20.56 -4.28 -2.12
N ALA A 142 -20.87 -3.48 -1.11
CA ALA A 142 -20.31 -2.15 -0.93
C ALA A 142 -18.78 -2.16 -0.74
N THR A 143 -18.26 -3.04 0.11
CA THR A 143 -16.81 -3.23 0.30
C THR A 143 -16.13 -3.66 -1.01
N PHE A 144 -16.70 -4.62 -1.76
CA PHE A 144 -16.15 -5.02 -3.06
C PHE A 144 -16.14 -3.86 -4.06
N GLY A 145 -17.20 -3.04 -4.08
CA GLY A 145 -17.29 -1.82 -4.89
C GLY A 145 -16.21 -0.80 -4.54
N LEU A 146 -16.04 -0.51 -3.24
CA LEU A 146 -15.05 0.45 -2.74
C LEU A 146 -13.61 0.00 -3.05
N ILE A 147 -13.30 -1.27 -2.83
CA ILE A 147 -11.97 -1.82 -3.11
C ILE A 147 -11.69 -1.76 -4.62
N THR A 148 -12.66 -2.14 -5.45
CA THR A 148 -12.54 -2.03 -6.92
C THR A 148 -12.29 -0.59 -7.35
N MET A 149 -13.03 0.37 -6.77
CA MET A 149 -12.83 1.79 -7.04
C MET A 149 -11.41 2.24 -6.64
N ALA A 150 -10.96 1.90 -5.44
CA ALA A 150 -9.64 2.28 -4.94
C ALA A 150 -8.51 1.72 -5.83
N THR A 151 -8.60 0.45 -6.24
CA THR A 151 -7.62 -0.19 -7.14
C THR A 151 -7.62 0.40 -8.55
N ARG A 152 -8.76 0.89 -9.03
CA ARG A 152 -8.81 1.60 -10.32
C ARG A 152 -8.13 2.95 -10.23
N LEU A 153 -8.45 3.71 -9.19
CA LEU A 153 -7.89 5.05 -9.01
C LEU A 153 -6.42 5.04 -8.60
N SER A 154 -5.89 3.93 -8.06
CA SER A 154 -4.48 3.83 -7.69
C SER A 154 -3.54 4.00 -8.88
N THR A 155 -3.99 3.85 -10.14
CA THR A 155 -3.17 4.17 -11.32
C THR A 155 -2.80 5.66 -11.41
N LEU A 156 -3.47 6.55 -10.67
CA LEU A 156 -3.07 7.96 -10.53
C LEU A 156 -1.77 8.12 -9.73
N LEU A 157 -1.41 7.13 -8.91
CA LEU A 157 -0.25 7.22 -8.04
C LEU A 157 1.08 7.13 -8.83
N PRO A 158 1.27 6.15 -9.75
CA PRO A 158 2.45 6.15 -10.61
C PRO A 158 2.51 7.37 -11.53
N SER A 159 1.37 7.85 -12.03
CA SER A 159 1.35 9.06 -12.87
C SER A 159 1.92 10.27 -12.11
N ALA A 160 1.60 10.40 -10.82
CA ALA A 160 2.16 11.44 -9.95
C ALA A 160 3.67 11.25 -9.67
N ALA A 161 4.11 10.01 -9.48
CA ALA A 161 5.52 9.68 -9.29
C ALA A 161 6.37 9.99 -10.54
N LEU A 162 5.83 9.71 -11.72
CA LEU A 162 6.44 10.05 -13.01
C LEU A 162 6.37 11.55 -13.30
N GLY A 163 5.31 12.19 -12.83
CA GLY A 163 5.07 13.60 -13.07
C GLY A 163 4.17 13.94 -14.24
N THR A 164 3.50 12.94 -14.77
CA THR A 164 2.53 13.07 -15.84
C THR A 164 1.20 13.52 -15.23
N SER A 165 0.53 14.49 -15.86
CA SER A 165 -0.81 14.86 -15.48
C SER A 165 -1.79 13.76 -15.88
N MET A 166 -2.55 13.26 -14.92
CA MET A 166 -3.62 12.30 -15.16
C MET A 166 -4.82 12.64 -14.26
N THR A 167 -6.00 12.61 -14.87
CA THR A 167 -7.28 12.92 -14.25
C THR A 167 -7.97 11.66 -13.76
N ILE A 168 -8.89 11.81 -12.80
CA ILE A 168 -9.72 10.70 -12.29
C ILE A 168 -10.51 10.03 -13.43
N ARG A 169 -11.03 10.83 -14.36
CA ARG A 169 -11.80 10.33 -15.50
C ARG A 169 -10.97 9.42 -16.40
N GLU A 170 -9.74 9.83 -16.72
CA GLU A 170 -8.82 8.99 -17.52
C GLU A 170 -8.49 7.68 -16.81
N ALA A 171 -8.24 7.70 -15.51
CA ALA A 171 -7.96 6.49 -14.72
C ALA A 171 -9.16 5.54 -14.70
N TRP A 172 -10.35 6.12 -14.54
CA TRP A 172 -11.59 5.38 -14.57
C TRP A 172 -11.85 4.77 -15.95
N ASP A 173 -11.79 5.56 -17.01
CA ASP A 173 -12.10 5.10 -18.37
C ASP A 173 -11.12 4.03 -18.86
N ALA A 174 -9.83 4.16 -18.53
CA ALA A 174 -8.81 3.16 -18.88
C ALA A 174 -9.02 1.79 -18.21
N THR A 175 -9.76 1.73 -17.09
CA THR A 175 -9.99 0.52 -16.29
C THR A 175 -11.45 0.07 -16.25
N ARG A 176 -12.34 0.74 -17.01
CA ARG A 176 -13.81 0.55 -16.93
C ARG A 176 -14.29 -0.85 -17.27
N ALA A 177 -13.69 -1.50 -18.26
CA ALA A 177 -14.09 -2.84 -18.69
C ALA A 177 -13.58 -3.96 -17.75
N GLU A 178 -12.83 -3.62 -16.69
CA GLU A 178 -11.92 -4.55 -16.02
C GLU A 178 -12.24 -4.72 -14.53
N ASN A 179 -13.51 -4.57 -14.13
CA ASN A 179 -13.95 -4.63 -12.74
C ASN A 179 -13.51 -5.93 -12.04
N LEU A 180 -13.73 -7.08 -12.68
CA LEU A 180 -13.29 -8.39 -12.15
C LEU A 180 -11.77 -8.49 -12.04
N ALA A 181 -11.02 -7.82 -12.93
CA ALA A 181 -9.57 -7.83 -12.88
C ALA A 181 -9.05 -7.00 -11.70
N CYS A 182 -9.56 -5.77 -11.53
CA CYS A 182 -9.22 -4.90 -10.41
C CYS A 182 -9.61 -5.53 -9.07
N LEU A 183 -10.83 -6.07 -8.99
CA LEU A 183 -11.30 -6.73 -7.78
C LEU A 183 -10.46 -7.97 -7.45
N GLY A 184 -10.23 -8.85 -8.43
CA GLY A 184 -9.46 -10.06 -8.23
C GLY A 184 -8.04 -9.76 -7.74
N VAL A 185 -7.38 -8.74 -8.30
CA VAL A 185 -6.04 -8.32 -7.84
C VAL A 185 -6.07 -7.79 -6.41
N ALA A 186 -7.07 -6.98 -6.05
CA ALA A 186 -7.20 -6.47 -4.69
C ALA A 186 -7.48 -7.58 -3.66
N VAL A 187 -8.31 -8.56 -4.02
CA VAL A 187 -8.53 -9.77 -3.20
C VAL A 187 -7.23 -10.55 -3.04
N MET A 188 -6.40 -10.69 -4.08
CA MET A 188 -5.09 -11.34 -3.95
C MET A 188 -4.13 -10.59 -3.03
N LEU A 189 -4.14 -9.26 -3.03
CA LEU A 189 -3.40 -8.44 -2.06
C LEU A 189 -3.86 -8.70 -0.62
N TYR A 190 -5.17 -8.86 -0.41
CA TYR A 190 -5.69 -9.24 0.91
C TYR A 190 -5.28 -10.66 1.30
N VAL A 191 -5.39 -11.62 0.39
CA VAL A 191 -5.00 -13.02 0.64
C VAL A 191 -3.53 -13.14 1.04
N ILE A 192 -2.61 -12.40 0.40
CA ILE A 192 -1.19 -12.42 0.78
C ILE A 192 -0.92 -11.68 2.10
N ALA A 193 -1.79 -10.74 2.49
CA ALA A 193 -1.68 -10.04 3.77
C ALA A 193 -2.19 -10.88 4.96
N VAL A 194 -3.13 -11.81 4.76
CA VAL A 194 -3.72 -12.62 5.85
C VAL A 194 -2.65 -13.38 6.66
N PRO A 195 -1.70 -14.13 6.08
CA PRO A 195 -0.65 -14.78 6.85
C PRO A 195 0.20 -13.80 7.65
N VAL A 196 0.45 -12.60 7.10
CA VAL A 196 1.18 -11.55 7.79
C VAL A 196 0.43 -11.08 9.03
N LEU A 197 -0.87 -10.80 8.88
CA LEU A 197 -1.74 -10.36 9.97
C LEU A 197 -1.87 -11.44 11.06
N VAL A 198 -2.05 -12.70 10.67
CA VAL A 198 -2.13 -13.83 11.61
C VAL A 198 -0.83 -13.96 12.39
N THR A 199 0.33 -13.97 11.73
CA THR A 199 1.61 -14.07 12.43
C THR A 199 1.88 -12.85 13.31
N THR A 200 1.53 -11.63 12.87
CA THR A 200 1.64 -10.43 13.70
C THR A 200 0.78 -10.55 14.96
N TYR A 201 -0.43 -11.08 14.84
CA TYR A 201 -1.30 -11.34 15.99
C TYR A 201 -0.70 -12.40 16.94
N LEU A 202 -0.17 -13.50 16.40
CA LEU A 202 0.46 -14.56 17.19
C LEU A 202 1.73 -14.09 17.91
N LEU A 203 2.49 -13.17 17.32
CA LEU A 203 3.71 -12.60 17.90
C LEU A 203 3.44 -11.46 18.88
N ARG A 204 2.18 -11.00 19.03
CA ARG A 204 1.84 -9.86 19.90
C ARG A 204 2.32 -10.05 21.33
N ASP A 205 2.12 -11.25 21.88
CA ASP A 205 2.50 -11.61 23.25
C ASP A 205 3.84 -12.38 23.29
N GLY A 206 4.55 -12.43 22.15
CA GLY A 206 5.83 -13.11 22.01
C GLY A 206 7.04 -12.21 22.34
N PRO A 207 8.26 -12.68 22.03
CA PRO A 207 9.48 -11.90 22.23
C PRO A 207 9.46 -10.60 21.41
N ILE A 208 9.52 -9.46 22.10
CA ILE A 208 9.36 -8.12 21.51
C ILE A 208 10.26 -7.86 20.29
N VAL A 209 11.51 -8.35 20.34
CA VAL A 209 12.47 -8.20 19.24
C VAL A 209 11.97 -8.91 17.97
N LEU A 210 11.43 -10.12 18.10
CA LEU A 210 10.87 -10.87 16.97
C LEU A 210 9.64 -10.16 16.40
N SER A 211 8.77 -9.63 17.27
CA SER A 211 7.56 -8.92 16.86
C SER A 211 7.89 -7.66 16.05
N ILE A 212 8.85 -6.85 16.50
CA ILE A 212 9.30 -5.64 15.77
C ILE A 212 9.91 -5.99 14.41
N LEU A 213 10.81 -6.98 14.39
CA LEU A 213 11.47 -7.41 13.16
C LEU A 213 10.45 -7.93 12.16
N TRP A 214 9.54 -8.80 12.62
CA TRP A 214 8.45 -9.33 11.80
C TRP A 214 7.57 -8.22 11.25
N GLU A 215 7.04 -7.35 12.10
CA GLU A 215 6.13 -6.27 11.70
C GLU A 215 6.80 -5.35 10.67
N THR A 216 8.05 -4.96 10.90
CA THR A 216 8.76 -4.01 10.03
C THR A 216 9.14 -4.63 8.68
N ILE A 217 9.63 -5.87 8.68
CA ILE A 217 10.04 -6.56 7.44
C ILE A 217 8.81 -6.98 6.62
N SER A 218 7.79 -7.54 7.28
CA SER A 218 6.58 -8.00 6.59
C SER A 218 5.75 -6.85 6.04
N SER A 219 5.65 -5.72 6.76
CA SER A 219 4.99 -4.52 6.25
C SER A 219 5.72 -3.95 5.03
N ALA A 220 7.05 -3.91 5.05
CA ALA A 220 7.85 -3.51 3.89
C ALA A 220 7.65 -4.45 2.70
N PHE A 221 7.59 -5.77 2.93
CA PHE A 221 7.31 -6.75 1.89
C PHE A 221 5.92 -6.57 1.26
N LEU A 222 4.88 -6.41 2.08
CA LEU A 222 3.51 -6.17 1.61
C LEU A 222 3.39 -4.84 0.84
N MET A 223 4.08 -3.80 1.32
CA MET A 223 4.18 -2.52 0.62
C MET A 223 4.77 -2.73 -0.78
N MET A 224 5.90 -3.43 -0.91
CA MET A 224 6.54 -3.64 -2.21
C MET A 224 5.65 -4.41 -3.19
N ILE A 225 4.92 -5.42 -2.73
CA ILE A 225 3.95 -6.14 -3.58
C ILE A 225 2.80 -5.21 -3.99
N SER A 226 2.28 -4.41 -3.06
CA SER A 226 1.20 -3.46 -3.32
C SER A 226 1.63 -2.41 -4.35
N LEU A 227 2.82 -1.84 -4.19
CA LEU A 227 3.40 -0.89 -5.14
C LEU A 227 3.61 -1.53 -6.52
N SER A 228 4.11 -2.76 -6.58
CA SER A 228 4.26 -3.49 -7.85
C SER A 228 2.93 -3.80 -8.53
N VAL A 229 1.88 -4.08 -7.77
CA VAL A 229 0.52 -4.21 -8.31
C VAL A 229 0.08 -2.90 -8.94
N ILE A 230 0.23 -1.78 -8.21
CA ILE A 230 -0.14 -0.45 -8.71
C ILE A 230 0.65 -0.10 -9.97
N THR A 231 1.97 -0.32 -9.99
CA THR A 231 2.82 -0.14 -11.17
C THR A 231 2.39 -1.00 -12.33
N THR A 232 2.02 -2.26 -12.08
CA THR A 232 1.57 -3.20 -13.12
C THR A 232 0.24 -2.75 -13.73
N LEU A 233 -0.70 -2.30 -12.89
CA LEU A 233 -1.98 -1.75 -13.36
C LEU A 233 -1.76 -0.51 -14.23
N TYR A 234 -0.87 0.39 -13.80
CA TYR A 234 -0.53 1.58 -14.57
C TYR A 234 0.14 1.22 -15.91
N GLY A 235 1.21 0.42 -15.88
CA GLY A 235 1.92 -0.01 -17.07
C GLY A 235 1.01 -0.70 -18.07
N HIS A 236 0.12 -1.60 -17.60
CA HIS A 236 -0.78 -2.33 -18.49
C HIS A 236 -1.95 -1.49 -19.00
N TYR A 237 -2.67 -0.77 -18.13
CA TYR A 237 -3.91 -0.09 -18.52
C TYR A 237 -3.67 1.30 -19.09
N ILE A 238 -2.62 2.00 -18.66
CA ILE A 238 -2.31 3.37 -19.10
C ILE A 238 -1.27 3.33 -20.21
N GLU A 239 -0.10 2.74 -19.95
CA GLU A 239 1.00 2.69 -20.93
C GLU A 239 0.89 1.54 -21.94
N LYS A 240 -0.14 0.69 -21.83
CA LYS A 240 -0.40 -0.46 -22.72
C LYS A 240 0.77 -1.46 -22.80
N ARG A 241 1.59 -1.58 -21.75
CA ARG A 241 2.65 -2.58 -21.65
C ARG A 241 2.07 -4.01 -21.64
N PRO A 242 2.74 -4.97 -22.31
CA PRO A 242 2.31 -6.35 -22.32
C PRO A 242 2.51 -7.02 -20.96
N ILE A 243 1.61 -7.95 -20.61
CA ILE A 243 1.70 -8.77 -19.41
C ILE A 243 1.80 -10.25 -19.80
N GLY A 244 2.95 -10.88 -19.53
CA GLY A 244 3.12 -12.34 -19.64
C GLY A 244 3.96 -12.87 -20.80
N SER A 245 4.48 -12.03 -21.70
CA SER A 245 5.65 -12.40 -22.50
C SER A 245 6.89 -12.29 -21.62
N GLY A 246 7.75 -13.31 -21.63
CA GLY A 246 9.09 -13.19 -21.05
C GLY A 246 9.80 -11.96 -21.64
N THR A 247 10.72 -11.39 -20.87
CA THR A 247 11.52 -10.18 -21.12
C THR A 247 10.80 -8.83 -20.90
N GLN A 248 10.73 -8.45 -19.62
CA GLN A 248 11.32 -7.17 -19.19
C GLN A 248 12.30 -7.49 -18.06
N THR A 249 13.37 -8.20 -18.40
CA THR A 249 14.63 -8.05 -17.67
C THR A 249 15.21 -6.75 -18.21
N VAL A 250 15.09 -5.68 -17.45
CA VAL A 250 15.92 -4.50 -17.72
C VAL A 250 17.36 -4.93 -17.46
N PRO A 251 18.30 -4.72 -18.41
CA PRO A 251 19.70 -5.13 -18.27
C PRO A 251 20.38 -4.49 -17.05
#